data_AF-A0A957DFT8-F1
#
_entry.id   AF-A0A957DFT8-F1
#
_cell.length_a   1.000
_cell.length_b   1.000
_cell.length_c   1.000
_cell.angle_alpha   90.00
_cell.angle_beta   90.00
_cell.angle_gamma   90.00
#
_symmetry.space_group_name_H-M   'P 1'
#
loop_
_entity.id
_entity.type
_entity.pdbx_description
1 polymer ?
#
loop_
_entity_poly.entity_id
_entity_poly.type
_entity_poly.pdbx_seq_one_letter_code
_entity_poly.pdbx_strand_id
1 'polypeptide(L)'
;LARNQILLEAQLDRHTTRLDEHDQRLEELEAVLGDTGRSVTPDQASQISQAVKAVALALGQLTNRNEFGGVYGEFYRKFGITSYKALPAKKFDEALQFLTEWHQSLVGRAPF
;
A
#
# COMPACT_ATOMS: atom_id res chain seq x y z
N LEU A 1 14.83 -25.93 -48.38
CA LEU A 1 15.46 -24.94 -47.48
C LEU A 1 14.64 -23.65 -47.38
N ALA A 2 14.32 -22.96 -48.49
CA ALA A 2 13.55 -21.70 -48.47
C ALA A 2 12.17 -21.75 -47.78
N ARG A 3 11.41 -22.85 -47.90
CA ARG A 3 10.06 -22.97 -47.29
C ARG A 3 10.10 -23.03 -45.75
N ASN A 4 11.13 -23.63 -45.16
CA ASN A 4 11.27 -23.67 -43.72
C ASN A 4 11.71 -22.31 -43.16
N GLN A 5 12.53 -21.57 -43.92
CA GLN A 5 12.94 -20.21 -43.58
C GLN A 5 11.75 -19.25 -43.51
N ILE A 6 10.90 -19.26 -44.55
CA ILE A 6 9.70 -18.41 -44.62
C ILE A 6 8.71 -18.72 -43.48
N LEU A 7 8.61 -20.00 -43.09
CA LEU A 7 7.69 -20.42 -42.02
C LEU A 7 8.21 -20.00 -40.64
N LEU A 8 9.52 -20.05 -40.43
CA LEU A 8 10.18 -19.53 -39.22
C LEU A 8 10.06 -18.00 -39.12
N GLU A 9 10.28 -17.27 -40.21
CA GLU A 9 10.11 -15.81 -40.25
C GLU A 9 8.67 -15.41 -39.93
N ALA A 10 7.68 -16.08 -40.52
CA ALA A 10 6.27 -15.85 -40.22
C ALA A 10 5.86 -16.26 -38.79
N GLN A 11 6.61 -17.15 -38.13
CA GLN A 11 6.42 -17.46 -36.71
C GLN A 11 7.05 -16.39 -35.83
N LEU A 12 8.25 -15.94 -36.17
CA LEU A 12 8.94 -14.85 -35.48
C LEU A 12 8.11 -13.58 -35.50
N ASP A 13 7.63 -13.14 -36.67
CA ASP A 13 6.80 -11.93 -36.79
C ASP A 13 5.56 -11.99 -35.91
N ARG A 14 4.87 -13.13 -35.88
CA ARG A 14 3.70 -13.34 -35.02
C ARG A 14 4.04 -13.30 -33.53
N HIS A 15 5.24 -13.73 -33.15
CA HIS A 15 5.70 -13.65 -31.77
C HIS A 15 6.05 -12.22 -31.39
N THR A 16 6.69 -11.46 -32.29
CA THR A 16 7.01 -10.05 -32.07
C THR A 16 5.74 -9.23 -31.87
N THR A 17 4.74 -9.39 -32.75
CA THR A 17 3.45 -8.70 -32.61
C THR A 17 2.75 -9.02 -31.29
N ARG A 18 2.79 -10.30 -30.86
CA ARG A 18 2.21 -10.69 -29.56
C ARG A 18 2.94 -10.08 -28.37
N LEU A 19 4.26 -9.92 -28.45
CA LEU A 19 5.03 -9.27 -27.39
C LEU A 19 4.68 -7.79 -27.29
N ASP A 20 4.59 -7.09 -28.42
CA ASP A 20 4.18 -5.68 -28.46
C ASP A 20 2.77 -5.49 -27.87
N GLU A 21 1.82 -6.37 -28.22
CA GLU A 21 0.46 -6.36 -27.64
C GLU A 21 0.46 -6.62 -26.13
N HIS A 22 1.36 -7.45 -25.64
CA HIS A 22 1.47 -7.75 -24.22
C HIS A 22 2.10 -6.58 -23.44
N ASP A 23 3.12 -5.94 -23.99
CA ASP A 23 3.76 -4.75 -23.40
C ASP A 23 2.76 -3.59 -23.28
N GLN A 24 1.99 -3.34 -24.35
CA GLN A 24 0.91 -2.33 -24.35
C GLN A 24 -0.13 -2.61 -23.24
N ARG A 25 -0.54 -3.88 -23.08
CA ARG A 25 -1.52 -4.25 -22.04
C ARG A 25 -0.95 -4.15 -20.63
N LEU A 26 0.35 -4.41 -20.45
CA LEU A 26 1.02 -4.24 -19.18
C LEU A 26 1.11 -2.75 -18.80
N GLU A 27 1.50 -1.90 -19.74
CA GLU A 27 1.55 -0.44 -19.53
C GLU A 27 0.17 0.14 -19.17
N GLU A 28 -0.89 -0.31 -19.86
CA GLU A 28 -2.26 0.08 -19.54
C GLU A 28 -2.71 -0.40 -18.15
N LEU A 29 -2.37 -1.64 -17.78
CA LEU A 29 -2.66 -2.17 -16.45
C LEU A 29 -1.90 -1.40 -15.36
N GLU A 30 -0.63 -1.07 -15.59
CA GLU A 30 0.21 -0.28 -14.68
C GLU A 30 -0.30 1.17 -14.54
N ALA A 31 -0.80 1.76 -15.63
CA ALA A 31 -1.41 3.09 -15.62
C ALA A 31 -2.74 3.10 -14.86
N VAL A 32 -3.59 2.07 -15.02
CA VAL A 32 -4.89 1.95 -14.33
C VAL A 32 -4.73 1.60 -12.85
N LEU A 33 -3.80 0.72 -12.51
CA LEU A 33 -3.56 0.31 -11.13
C LEU A 33 -2.77 1.35 -10.34
N GLY A 34 -2.16 2.32 -11.02
CA GLY A 34 -1.14 3.17 -10.44
C GLY A 34 0.08 2.35 -10.03
N ASP A 35 1.15 3.06 -9.65
CA ASP A 35 2.39 2.43 -9.20
C ASP A 35 2.17 1.65 -7.89
N THR A 36 1.77 0.39 -8.04
CA THR A 36 1.56 -0.58 -6.95
C THR A 36 2.85 -0.91 -6.20
N GLY A 37 4.02 -0.56 -6.76
CA GLY A 37 5.32 -0.60 -6.08
C GLY A 37 5.64 0.67 -5.27
N ARG A 38 4.92 1.77 -5.48
CA ARG A 38 5.09 3.01 -4.69
C ARG A 38 4.32 3.01 -3.38
N SER A 39 3.25 2.24 -3.25
CA SER A 39 2.38 2.23 -2.06
C SER A 39 2.52 0.94 -1.24
N VAL A 40 2.13 0.98 0.02
CA VAL A 40 2.21 -0.16 0.92
C VAL A 40 1.41 -1.36 0.41
N THR A 41 1.90 -2.57 0.71
CA THR A 41 1.16 -3.79 0.41
C THR A 41 -0.14 -3.88 1.22
N PRO A 42 -1.12 -4.71 0.81
CA PRO A 42 -2.32 -4.95 1.62
C PRO A 42 -2.03 -5.39 3.05
N ASP A 43 -0.99 -6.21 3.24
CA ASP A 43 -0.57 -6.68 4.57
C ASP A 43 -0.01 -5.54 5.42
N GLN A 44 0.82 -4.68 4.81
CA GLN A 44 1.32 -3.48 5.47
C GLN A 44 0.18 -2.50 5.83
N ALA A 45 -0.78 -2.29 4.93
CA ALA A 45 -1.98 -1.49 5.22
C ALA A 45 -2.81 -2.08 6.37
N SER A 46 -2.90 -3.41 6.46
CA SER A 46 -3.54 -4.11 7.58
C SER A 46 -2.79 -3.88 8.89
N GLN A 47 -1.44 -3.94 8.88
CA GLN A 47 -0.62 -3.64 10.06
C GLN A 47 -0.84 -2.20 10.57
N ILE A 48 -0.88 -1.22 9.67
CA ILE A 48 -1.21 0.17 10.02
C ILE A 48 -2.58 0.27 10.66
N SER A 49 -3.59 -0.39 10.06
CA SER A 49 -4.95 -0.42 10.60
C SER A 49 -4.96 -0.95 12.05
N GLN A 50 -4.28 -2.07 12.32
CA GLN A 50 -4.21 -2.64 13.67
C GLN A 50 -3.48 -1.72 14.66
N ALA A 51 -2.39 -1.07 14.24
CA ALA A 51 -1.68 -0.09 15.07
C ALA A 51 -2.58 1.11 15.42
N VAL A 52 -3.36 1.62 14.45
CA VAL A 52 -4.38 2.65 14.71
C VAL A 52 -5.42 2.17 15.74
N LYS A 53 -5.88 0.91 15.64
CA LYS A 53 -6.83 0.36 16.63
C LYS A 53 -6.21 0.32 18.03
N ALA A 54 -4.95 -0.10 18.14
CA ALA A 54 -4.26 -0.18 19.43
C ALA A 54 -4.18 1.21 20.10
N VAL A 55 -3.78 2.24 19.35
CA VAL A 55 -3.77 3.63 19.83
C VAL A 55 -5.18 4.08 20.24
N ALA A 56 -6.18 3.84 19.39
CA ALA A 56 -7.56 4.27 19.65
C ALA A 56 -8.16 3.59 20.88
N LEU A 57 -7.85 2.32 21.12
CA LEU A 57 -8.27 1.60 22.33
C LEU A 57 -7.59 2.16 23.58
N ALA A 58 -6.27 2.35 23.55
CA ALA A 58 -5.54 2.94 24.68
C ALA A 58 -6.03 4.36 25.01
N LEU A 59 -6.28 5.18 23.98
CA LEU A 59 -6.83 6.53 24.18
C LEU A 59 -8.27 6.48 24.69
N GLY A 60 -9.09 5.58 24.14
CA GLY A 60 -10.46 5.39 24.56
C GLY A 60 -10.61 4.95 26.02
N GLN A 61 -9.64 4.20 26.57
CA GLN A 61 -9.59 3.88 28.00
C GLN A 61 -9.36 5.12 28.87
N LEU A 62 -8.56 6.09 28.38
CA LEU A 62 -8.26 7.34 29.08
C LEU A 62 -9.39 8.37 28.95
N THR A 63 -10.04 8.44 27.78
CA THR A 63 -11.08 9.45 27.49
C THR A 63 -12.51 8.95 27.71
N ASN A 64 -12.68 7.63 27.86
CA ASN A 64 -13.97 6.92 27.89
C ASN A 64 -14.84 7.20 26.65
N ARG A 65 -14.21 7.31 25.47
CA ARG A 65 -14.85 7.62 24.18
C ARG A 65 -14.31 6.75 23.05
N ASN A 66 -15.02 6.74 21.93
CA ASN A 66 -14.52 6.15 20.68
C ASN A 66 -13.58 7.14 20.00
N GLU A 67 -12.28 6.79 19.95
CA GLU A 67 -11.22 7.65 19.42
C GLU A 67 -10.71 7.23 18.04
N PHE A 68 -11.32 6.23 17.40
CA PHE A 68 -10.84 5.70 16.12
C PHE A 68 -10.81 6.78 15.02
N GLY A 69 -11.84 7.62 14.95
CA GLY A 69 -11.89 8.75 14.01
C GLY A 69 -10.83 9.81 14.30
N GLY A 70 -10.54 10.07 15.57
CA GLY A 70 -9.51 11.01 16.00
C GLY A 70 -8.10 10.52 15.62
N VAL A 71 -7.79 9.27 15.92
CA VAL A 71 -6.50 8.65 15.57
C VAL A 71 -6.31 8.58 14.06
N TYR A 72 -7.35 8.16 13.31
CA TYR A 72 -7.29 8.17 11.85
C TYR A 72 -7.12 9.58 11.30
N GLY A 73 -7.80 10.57 11.87
CA GLY A 73 -7.68 11.98 11.47
C GLY A 73 -6.28 12.54 11.65
N GLU A 74 -5.59 12.20 12.74
CA GLU A 74 -4.18 12.58 12.93
C GLU A 74 -3.26 11.85 11.95
N PHE A 75 -3.47 10.55 11.74
CA PHE A 75 -2.72 9.78 10.75
C PHE A 75 -2.87 10.36 9.33
N TYR A 76 -4.11 10.70 8.95
CA TYR A 76 -4.45 11.40 7.72
C TYR A 76 -3.69 12.73 7.59
N ARG A 77 -3.71 13.58 8.61
CA ARG A 77 -3.04 14.89 8.61
C ARG A 77 -1.53 14.76 8.44
N LYS A 78 -0.91 13.79 9.12
CA LYS A 78 0.55 13.59 9.09
C LYS A 78 1.05 13.07 7.75
N PHE A 79 0.34 12.11 7.16
CA PHE A 79 0.81 11.42 5.95
C PHE A 79 0.15 11.91 4.65
N GLY A 80 -0.95 12.67 4.73
CA GLY A 80 -1.66 13.23 3.58
C GLY A 80 -2.38 12.17 2.74
N ILE A 81 -2.83 11.08 3.36
CA ILE A 81 -3.38 9.91 2.65
C ILE A 81 -4.87 9.73 2.92
N THR A 82 -5.65 9.38 1.90
CA THR A 82 -7.10 9.16 2.02
C THR A 82 -7.47 7.75 2.49
N SER A 83 -6.53 6.81 2.48
CA SER A 83 -6.67 5.46 3.01
C SER A 83 -5.30 4.87 3.35
N TYR A 84 -5.24 3.82 4.18
CA TYR A 84 -3.98 3.14 4.52
C TYR A 84 -3.25 2.59 3.29
N LYS A 85 -3.99 2.13 2.28
CA LYS A 85 -3.43 1.58 1.03
C LYS A 85 -2.74 2.65 0.16
N ALA A 86 -3.03 3.92 0.39
CA ALA A 86 -2.43 5.04 -0.34
C ALA A 86 -1.12 5.51 0.30
N LEU A 87 -0.67 4.91 1.42
CA LEU A 87 0.60 5.26 2.02
C LEU A 87 1.74 4.83 1.10
N PRO A 88 2.71 5.71 0.77
CA PRO A 88 3.89 5.30 0.05
C PRO A 88 4.67 4.22 0.82
N ALA A 89 5.11 3.15 0.15
CA ALA A 89 5.82 2.02 0.75
C ALA A 89 7.05 2.46 1.57
N LYS A 90 7.80 3.45 1.07
CA LYS A 90 8.96 4.05 1.76
C LYS A 90 8.64 4.75 3.08
N LYS A 91 7.36 5.06 3.34
CA LYS A 91 6.89 5.69 4.57
C LYS A 91 6.26 4.69 5.54
N PHE A 92 6.26 3.40 5.21
CA PHE A 92 5.67 2.36 6.05
C PHE A 92 6.28 2.35 7.46
N ASP A 93 7.61 2.30 7.55
CA ASP A 93 8.31 2.24 8.83
C ASP A 93 8.08 3.52 9.65
N GLU A 94 8.12 4.69 9.00
CA GLU A 94 7.82 5.99 9.62
C GLU A 94 6.38 6.01 10.21
N ALA A 95 5.41 5.47 9.47
CA ALA A 95 4.02 5.37 9.89
C ALA A 95 3.83 4.44 11.09
N LEU A 96 4.47 3.27 11.08
CA LEU A 96 4.41 2.33 12.20
C LEU A 96 5.12 2.87 13.43
N GLN A 97 6.28 3.52 13.26
CA GLN A 97 7.00 4.14 14.36
C GLN A 97 6.14 5.22 15.02
N PHE A 98 5.54 6.11 14.24
CA PHE A 98 4.63 7.15 14.74
C PHE A 98 3.49 6.58 15.60
N LEU A 99 2.80 5.54 15.11
CA LEU A 99 1.70 4.91 15.86
C LEU A 99 2.19 4.17 17.11
N THR A 100 3.37 3.56 17.04
CA THR A 100 3.97 2.83 18.15
C THR A 100 4.39 3.77 19.27
N GLU A 101 5.08 4.86 18.95
CA GLU A 101 5.47 5.90 19.90
C GLU A 101 4.23 6.55 20.55
N TRP A 102 3.20 6.82 19.76
CA TRP A 102 1.94 7.33 20.28
C TRP A 102 1.32 6.33 21.26
N HIS A 103 1.17 5.06 20.88
CA HIS A 103 0.65 4.03 21.78
C HIS A 103 1.45 3.91 23.09
N GLN A 104 2.79 3.89 23.01
CA GLN A 104 3.66 3.83 24.19
C GLN A 104 3.46 5.03 25.13
N SER A 105 3.27 6.23 24.57
CA SER A 105 3.00 7.43 25.37
C SER A 105 1.68 7.36 26.15
N LEU A 106 0.69 6.60 25.65
CA LEU A 106 -0.60 6.40 26.29
C LEU A 106 -0.54 5.31 27.35
N VAL A 107 0.08 4.16 27.03
CA VAL A 107 0.20 3.03 27.96
C VAL A 107 1.10 3.38 29.14
N GLY A 108 2.17 4.15 28.93
CA GLY A 108 3.02 4.65 30.04
C GLY A 108 2.30 5.63 30.98
N ARG A 109 1.11 6.13 30.59
CA ARG A 109 0.30 7.06 31.37
C ARG A 109 -0.89 6.39 32.05
N ALA A 110 -1.28 5.19 31.64
CA ALA A 110 -2.41 4.46 32.22
C ALA A 110 -1.98 3.78 33.53
N PRO A 111 -2.68 4.00 34.66
CA PRO A 111 -2.51 3.16 35.84
C PRO A 111 -3.08 1.77 35.49
N PHE A 112 -2.28 0.75 35.79
CA PHE A 112 -2.62 -0.67 35.64
C PHE A 112 -3.88 -1.08 36.40
#